data_AF-A0A060S8T7-F1
#
_entry.id   AF-A0A060S8T7-F1
#
_cell.length_a   1.000
_cell.length_b   1.000
_cell.length_c   1.000
_cell.angle_alpha   90.00
_cell.angle_beta   90.00
_cell.angle_gamma   90.00
#
_symmetry.space_group_name_H-M   'P 1'
#
loop_
_entity.id
_entity.type
_entity.pdbx_description
1 polymer ?
#
loop_
_entity_poly.entity_id
_entity_poly.type
_entity_poly.pdbx_seq_one_letter_code
_entity_poly.pdbx_strand_id
1 'polypeptide(L)'
;MWCTRWYLPLLLLPFPIAPPFYLLLWIFSISLHARPCFYCMALLSTMYVSLCYWPPVPIDTPLIRPWSENVTTFADAVLSRMPDLPPEKVPRMMPIEEHCWCHVSGGLFSPINLTKWEESSVNRVVEVLEKHHADLRELERRAQCEAEAAETKGNVTSCAEQFPTPAPHPRRRKKMSIMKFLDLLGLVPPHSKGVNSSDETSHAKQREVVAADSTSTSQEHVQEPPIKLPWFRRDYDLRRFGFAMVLDFGWPSSQS
;
A
#
# COMPACT_ATOMS: atom_id res chain seq x y z
N MET A 1 -14.68 37.23 6.10
CA MET A 1 -13.68 36.19 5.73
C MET A 1 -13.89 35.81 4.27
N TRP A 2 -13.36 36.60 3.33
CA TRP A 2 -13.57 36.36 1.88
C TRP A 2 -12.65 35.26 1.31
N CYS A 3 -11.62 34.87 2.07
CA CYS A 3 -10.64 33.87 1.65
C CYS A 3 -11.26 32.48 1.45
N THR A 4 -12.33 32.14 2.21
CA THR A 4 -12.99 30.83 2.12
C THR A 4 -13.73 30.58 0.81
N ARG A 5 -14.10 31.64 0.08
CA ARG A 5 -14.75 31.54 -1.22
C ARG A 5 -13.86 30.87 -2.27
N TRP A 6 -12.55 31.00 -2.13
CA TRP A 6 -11.57 30.42 -3.05
C TRP A 6 -11.17 28.98 -2.68
N TYR A 7 -11.72 28.42 -1.60
CA TYR A 7 -11.43 27.05 -1.15
C TYR A 7 -12.44 26.02 -1.67
N LEU A 8 -13.55 26.47 -2.25
CA LEU A 8 -14.55 25.57 -2.83
C LEU A 8 -13.98 24.66 -3.94
N PRO A 9 -13.07 25.14 -4.82
CA PRO A 9 -12.38 24.27 -5.78
C PRO A 9 -11.50 23.19 -5.13
N LEU A 10 -10.95 23.42 -3.93
CA LEU A 10 -10.17 22.38 -3.22
C LEU A 10 -11.03 21.21 -2.78
N LEU A 11 -12.27 21.49 -2.35
CA LEU A 11 -13.21 20.45 -1.94
C LEU A 11 -13.72 19.62 -3.13
N LEU A 12 -13.61 20.16 -4.35
CA LEU A 12 -13.99 19.49 -5.59
C LEU A 12 -12.83 18.70 -6.22
N LEU A 13 -11.59 18.90 -5.76
CA LEU A 13 -10.48 18.06 -6.21
C LEU A 13 -10.69 16.65 -5.66
N PRO A 14 -10.53 15.61 -6.49
CA PRO A 14 -10.62 14.24 -6.04
C PRO A 14 -9.52 14.00 -5.00
N PHE A 15 -9.90 14.06 -3.73
CA PHE A 15 -9.18 13.46 -2.63
C PHE A 15 -8.87 12.00 -2.99
N PRO A 16 -7.68 11.46 -2.71
CA PRO A 16 -6.35 12.01 -2.46
C PRO A 16 -5.35 11.61 -3.58
N ILE A 17 -5.82 11.56 -4.83
CA ILE A 17 -5.05 11.04 -5.97
C ILE A 17 -4.10 12.11 -6.55
N ALA A 18 -4.38 13.39 -6.29
CA ALA A 18 -3.59 14.49 -6.82
C ALA A 18 -2.17 14.53 -6.20
N PRO A 19 -1.11 14.72 -7.00
CA PRO A 19 0.25 14.87 -6.50
C PRO A 19 0.42 16.12 -5.60
N PRO A 20 1.36 16.13 -4.64
CA PRO A 20 1.66 17.29 -3.79
C PRO A 20 2.01 18.54 -4.58
N PHE A 21 2.57 18.37 -5.77
CA PHE A 21 2.82 19.47 -6.70
C PHE A 21 1.56 20.27 -7.07
N TYR A 22 0.40 19.63 -7.21
CA TYR A 22 -0.84 20.33 -7.55
C TYR A 22 -1.19 21.36 -6.47
N LEU A 23 -0.93 21.07 -5.20
CA LEU A 23 -1.12 22.05 -4.14
C LEU A 23 -0.13 23.18 -4.20
N LEU A 24 1.14 22.89 -4.47
CA LEU A 24 2.13 23.95 -4.59
C LEU A 24 1.72 24.91 -5.70
N LEU A 25 1.27 24.40 -6.85
CA LEU A 25 0.72 25.21 -7.92
C LEU A 25 -0.55 25.96 -7.52
N TRP A 26 -1.46 25.32 -6.79
CA TRP A 26 -2.71 25.93 -6.36
C TRP A 26 -2.46 27.05 -5.31
N ILE A 27 -1.63 26.78 -4.31
CA ILE A 27 -1.16 27.74 -3.30
C ILE A 27 -0.45 28.90 -4.00
N PHE A 28 0.42 28.62 -4.96
CA PHE A 28 1.12 29.65 -5.74
C PHE A 28 0.16 30.49 -6.58
N SER A 29 -0.75 29.85 -7.31
CA SER A 29 -1.77 30.52 -8.14
C SER A 29 -2.66 31.44 -7.29
N ILE A 30 -3.14 30.96 -6.13
CA ILE A 30 -3.93 31.78 -5.21
C ILE A 30 -3.11 32.90 -4.59
N SER A 31 -1.84 32.67 -4.28
CA SER A 31 -0.95 33.72 -3.76
C SER A 31 -0.88 34.90 -4.72
N LEU A 32 -0.82 34.63 -6.04
CA LEU A 32 -0.78 35.65 -7.08
C LEU A 32 -2.13 36.34 -7.29
N HIS A 33 -3.24 35.59 -7.32
CA HIS A 33 -4.54 36.15 -7.70
C HIS A 33 -5.31 36.78 -6.54
N ALA A 34 -5.24 36.20 -5.35
CA ALA A 34 -6.13 36.55 -4.24
C ALA A 34 -5.42 37.19 -3.04
N ARG A 35 -4.08 37.20 -3.01
CA ARG A 35 -3.26 37.70 -1.88
C ARG A 35 -3.83 37.25 -0.52
N PRO A 36 -3.98 35.94 -0.27
CA PRO A 36 -4.55 35.44 0.96
C PRO A 36 -3.69 35.88 2.16
N CYS A 37 -4.34 36.04 3.31
CA CYS A 37 -3.65 36.32 4.55
C CYS A 37 -2.68 35.17 4.90
N PHE A 38 -1.55 35.45 5.54
CA PHE A 38 -0.59 34.41 5.95
C PHE A 38 -1.25 33.31 6.80
N TYR A 39 -2.12 33.68 7.74
CA TYR A 39 -2.88 32.74 8.56
C TYR A 39 -3.76 31.79 7.73
N CYS A 40 -4.34 32.31 6.65
CA CYS A 40 -5.19 31.56 5.75
C CYS A 40 -4.38 30.46 5.06
N MET A 41 -3.16 30.78 4.62
CA MET A 41 -2.24 29.83 4.00
C MET A 41 -1.75 28.78 4.99
N ALA A 42 -1.41 29.19 6.21
CA ALA A 42 -0.99 28.25 7.26
C ALA A 42 -2.12 27.27 7.64
N LEU A 43 -3.37 27.76 7.78
CA LEU A 43 -4.52 26.91 8.08
C LEU A 43 -4.83 25.93 6.94
N LEU A 44 -4.72 26.36 5.69
CA LEU A 44 -4.90 25.47 4.54
C LEU A 44 -3.83 24.40 4.50
N SER A 45 -2.56 24.78 4.62
CA SER A 45 -1.45 23.83 4.62
C SER A 45 -1.59 22.82 5.75
N THR A 46 -1.96 23.26 6.96
CA THR A 46 -2.15 22.34 8.10
C THR A 46 -3.35 21.41 7.91
N MET A 47 -4.49 21.92 7.43
CA MET A 47 -5.62 21.08 7.05
C MET A 47 -5.20 20.06 5.99
N TYR A 48 -4.42 20.49 5.01
CA TYR A 48 -3.95 19.63 3.95
C TYR A 48 -3.04 18.50 4.46
N VAL A 49 -2.07 18.87 5.28
CA VAL A 49 -1.10 17.95 5.88
C VAL A 49 -1.78 16.98 6.84
N SER A 50 -2.91 17.35 7.45
CA SER A 50 -3.64 16.48 8.38
C SER A 50 -4.59 15.49 7.71
N LEU A 51 -4.89 15.66 6.41
CA LEU A 51 -5.79 14.79 5.65
C LEU A 51 -5.17 13.45 5.24
N CYS A 52 -4.19 12.98 6.00
CA CYS A 52 -3.42 11.77 5.75
C CYS A 52 -4.07 10.53 6.38
N TYR A 53 -5.40 10.47 6.40
CA TYR A 53 -6.14 9.35 6.95
C TYR A 53 -6.77 8.52 5.84
N TRP A 54 -6.35 7.27 5.76
CA TRP A 54 -7.03 6.25 4.97
C TRP A 54 -7.78 5.32 5.92
N PRO A 55 -9.11 5.20 5.79
CA PRO A 55 -9.84 4.21 6.56
C PRO A 55 -9.32 2.81 6.19
N PRO A 56 -9.31 1.86 7.14
CA PRO A 56 -9.03 0.47 6.81
C PRO A 56 -10.06 -0.03 5.78
N VAL A 57 -9.62 -0.88 4.87
CA VAL A 57 -10.42 -1.37 3.74
C VAL A 57 -10.72 -2.85 3.96
N PRO A 58 -11.92 -3.34 3.57
CA PRO A 58 -12.23 -4.76 3.71
C PRO A 58 -11.28 -5.60 2.85
N ILE A 59 -10.87 -6.75 3.38
CA ILE A 59 -9.88 -7.62 2.72
C ILE A 59 -10.37 -8.20 1.39
N ASP A 60 -11.69 -8.25 1.19
CA ASP A 60 -12.32 -8.70 -0.07
C ASP A 60 -12.30 -7.63 -1.17
N THR A 61 -11.73 -6.44 -0.89
CA THR A 61 -11.64 -5.37 -1.89
C THR A 61 -10.70 -5.82 -3.03
N PRO A 62 -11.10 -5.63 -4.29
CA PRO A 62 -10.26 -5.96 -5.42
C PRO A 62 -9.03 -5.04 -5.47
N LEU A 63 -7.90 -5.61 -5.86
CA LEU A 63 -6.69 -4.87 -6.21
C LEU A 63 -6.96 -4.04 -7.47
N ILE A 64 -6.39 -2.83 -7.52
CA ILE A 64 -6.48 -1.94 -8.70
C ILE A 64 -5.90 -2.65 -9.92
N ARG A 65 -4.79 -3.38 -9.73
CA ARG A 65 -4.21 -4.25 -10.75
C ARG A 65 -4.01 -5.65 -10.15
N PRO A 66 -4.67 -6.69 -10.69
CA PRO A 66 -4.45 -8.05 -10.22
C PRO A 66 -2.98 -8.43 -10.42
N TRP A 67 -2.39 -9.09 -9.42
CA TRP A 67 -0.97 -9.48 -9.48
C TRP A 67 -0.77 -10.71 -10.37
N SER A 68 -1.78 -11.58 -10.40
CA SER A 68 -1.86 -12.77 -11.24
C SER A 68 -3.34 -13.13 -11.45
N GLU A 69 -3.62 -14.11 -12.30
CA GLU A 69 -4.99 -14.57 -12.60
C GLU A 69 -5.76 -15.03 -11.35
N ASN A 70 -5.05 -15.51 -10.34
CA ASN A 70 -5.62 -16.02 -9.09
C ASN A 70 -5.61 -14.98 -7.95
N VAL A 71 -4.90 -13.86 -8.11
CA VAL A 71 -4.70 -12.86 -7.05
C VAL A 71 -5.37 -11.56 -7.45
N THR A 72 -6.66 -11.47 -7.13
CA THR A 72 -7.52 -10.35 -7.53
C THR A 72 -7.92 -9.47 -6.36
N THR A 73 -7.91 -10.00 -5.13
CA THR A 73 -8.28 -9.27 -3.91
C THR A 73 -7.12 -9.12 -2.94
N PHE A 74 -7.24 -8.22 -1.95
CA PHE A 74 -6.26 -8.14 -0.87
C PHE A 74 -6.18 -9.44 -0.06
N ALA A 75 -7.29 -10.18 0.08
CA ALA A 75 -7.32 -11.49 0.73
C ALA A 75 -6.45 -12.50 -0.02
N ASP A 76 -6.64 -12.61 -1.34
CA ASP A 76 -5.83 -13.48 -2.20
C ASP A 76 -4.35 -13.08 -2.14
N ALA A 77 -4.07 -11.77 -2.09
CA ALA A 77 -2.71 -11.26 -2.01
C ALA A 77 -2.02 -11.68 -0.70
N VAL A 78 -2.71 -11.58 0.44
CA VAL A 78 -2.19 -12.04 1.74
C VAL A 78 -2.01 -13.56 1.75
N LEU A 79 -2.99 -14.33 1.28
CA LEU A 79 -2.91 -15.80 1.22
C LEU A 79 -1.81 -16.28 0.26
N SER A 80 -1.57 -15.57 -0.85
CA SER A 80 -0.47 -15.89 -1.77
C SER A 80 0.92 -15.73 -1.14
N ARG A 81 1.05 -14.82 -0.16
CA ARG A 81 2.28 -14.60 0.60
C ARG A 81 2.39 -15.54 1.80
N MET A 82 1.26 -16.02 2.34
CA MET A 82 1.19 -16.94 3.48
C MET A 82 0.26 -18.12 3.20
N PRO A 83 0.71 -19.14 2.46
CA PRO A 83 -0.13 -20.28 2.10
C PRO A 83 -0.58 -21.12 3.31
N ASP A 84 0.20 -21.11 4.40
CA ASP A 84 -0.10 -21.88 5.62
C ASP A 84 -1.10 -21.18 6.56
N LEU A 85 -1.52 -19.95 6.23
CA LEU A 85 -2.42 -19.18 7.09
C LEU A 85 -3.86 -19.68 6.90
N PRO A 86 -4.53 -20.20 7.95
CA PRO A 86 -5.92 -20.60 7.83
C PRO A 86 -6.79 -19.36 7.52
N PRO A 87 -7.82 -19.50 6.66
CA PRO A 87 -8.63 -18.37 6.21
C PRO A 87 -9.33 -17.64 7.37
N GLU A 88 -9.60 -18.33 8.47
CA GLU A 88 -10.20 -17.79 9.68
C GLU A 88 -9.31 -16.78 10.42
N LYS A 89 -7.98 -16.85 10.22
CA LYS A 89 -7.01 -15.94 10.83
C LYS A 89 -6.70 -14.71 9.95
N VAL A 90 -7.26 -14.65 8.75
CA VAL A 90 -7.11 -13.48 7.87
C VAL A 90 -7.96 -12.33 8.44
N PRO A 91 -7.39 -11.13 8.63
CA PRO A 91 -8.13 -10.02 9.19
C PRO A 91 -9.20 -9.54 8.21
N ARG A 92 -10.44 -9.32 8.68
CA ARG A 92 -11.53 -8.82 7.83
C ARG A 92 -11.28 -7.41 7.29
N MET A 93 -10.52 -6.61 8.04
CA MET A 93 -10.17 -5.24 7.70
C MET A 93 -8.66 -5.12 7.62
N MET A 94 -8.18 -4.64 6.48
CA MET A 94 -6.76 -4.49 6.22
C MET A 94 -6.34 -3.04 6.48
N PRO A 95 -5.37 -2.77 7.37
CA PRO A 95 -4.81 -1.44 7.49
C PRO A 95 -3.98 -1.15 6.25
N ILE A 96 -4.39 -0.14 5.50
CA ILE A 96 -3.65 0.34 4.34
C ILE A 96 -2.51 1.24 4.81
N GLU A 97 -1.38 1.20 4.10
CA GLU A 97 -0.26 2.09 4.41
C GLU A 97 -0.65 3.55 4.18
N GLU A 98 -0.60 4.36 5.25
CA GLU A 98 -1.02 5.77 5.24
C GLU A 98 -0.26 6.55 4.16
N HIS A 99 -0.96 6.91 3.08
CA HIS A 99 -0.44 7.84 2.09
C HIS A 99 -0.77 9.25 2.53
N CYS A 100 0.26 9.90 3.06
CA CYS A 100 0.22 11.30 3.37
C CYS A 100 0.73 12.11 2.19
N TRP A 101 0.14 13.28 1.96
CA TRP A 101 0.62 14.23 0.95
C TRP A 101 2.07 14.68 1.18
N CYS A 102 2.55 14.58 2.41
CA CYS A 102 3.94 14.85 2.77
C CYS A 102 4.90 13.67 2.53
N HIS A 103 4.44 12.55 1.96
CA HIS A 103 5.31 11.42 1.70
C HIS A 103 6.15 11.64 0.43
N VAL A 104 7.24 12.39 0.56
CA VAL A 104 8.14 12.77 -0.56
C VAL A 104 9.10 11.64 -0.97
N SER A 105 8.94 10.43 -0.44
CA SER A 105 9.89 9.31 -0.65
C SER A 105 10.01 8.87 -2.12
N GLY A 106 8.97 9.09 -2.92
CA GLY A 106 8.95 8.78 -4.35
C GLY A 106 9.43 9.92 -5.27
N GLY A 107 9.77 11.09 -4.71
CA GLY A 107 10.01 12.33 -5.46
C GLY A 107 8.75 13.19 -5.59
N LEU A 108 8.93 14.51 -5.70
CA LEU A 108 7.83 15.49 -5.68
C LEU A 108 6.89 15.41 -6.91
N PHE A 109 7.39 14.85 -8.01
CA PHE A 109 6.73 14.87 -9.32
C PHE A 109 6.41 13.49 -9.89
N SER A 110 6.78 12.40 -9.20
CA SER A 110 6.48 11.08 -9.73
C SER A 110 4.99 10.77 -9.53
N PRO A 111 4.32 10.19 -10.54
CA PRO A 111 2.98 9.68 -10.34
C PRO A 111 3.01 8.59 -9.28
N ILE A 112 1.99 8.57 -8.43
CA ILE A 112 1.85 7.56 -7.37
C ILE A 112 1.69 6.20 -8.05
N ASN A 113 2.61 5.29 -7.74
CA ASN A 113 2.51 3.91 -8.19
C ASN A 113 1.59 3.15 -7.23
N LEU A 114 0.28 3.15 -7.54
CA LEU A 114 -0.75 2.51 -6.73
C LEU A 114 -0.47 1.02 -6.51
N THR A 115 0.05 0.32 -7.52
CA THR A 115 0.38 -1.11 -7.41
C THR A 115 1.48 -1.36 -6.36
N LYS A 116 2.54 -0.54 -6.36
CA LYS A 116 3.61 -0.64 -5.35
C LYS A 116 3.10 -0.32 -3.94
N TRP A 117 2.15 0.61 -3.84
CA TRP A 117 1.51 0.94 -2.58
C TRP A 117 0.62 -0.18 -2.03
N GLU A 118 -0.20 -0.80 -2.89
CA GLU A 118 -1.00 -1.98 -2.53
C GLU A 118 -0.08 -3.10 -2.04
N GLU A 119 1.00 -3.37 -2.78
CA GLU A 119 1.99 -4.39 -2.42
C GLU A 119 2.66 -4.08 -1.06
N SER A 120 3.07 -2.83 -0.82
CA SER A 120 3.65 -2.43 0.45
C SER A 120 2.67 -2.57 1.62
N SER A 121 1.39 -2.25 1.39
CA SER A 121 0.31 -2.44 2.37
C SER A 121 0.13 -3.92 2.71
N VAL A 122 0.10 -4.80 1.70
CA VAL A 122 0.01 -6.26 1.89
C VAL A 122 1.21 -6.78 2.65
N ASN A 123 2.42 -6.41 2.24
CA ASN A 123 3.66 -6.84 2.89
C ASN A 123 3.71 -6.43 4.37
N ARG A 124 3.24 -5.24 4.72
CA ARG A 124 3.15 -4.79 6.11
C ARG A 124 2.22 -5.65 6.95
N VAL A 125 1.05 -6.01 6.40
CA VAL A 125 0.07 -6.86 7.10
C VAL A 125 0.61 -8.29 7.22
N VAL A 126 1.26 -8.77 6.17
CA VAL A 126 1.98 -10.05 6.17
C VAL A 126 3.02 -10.06 7.29
N GLU A 127 3.92 -9.07 7.36
CA GLU A 127 4.93 -8.99 8.43
C GLU A 127 4.32 -9.03 9.85
N VAL A 128 3.20 -8.33 10.06
CA VAL A 128 2.48 -8.33 11.35
C VAL A 128 1.89 -9.71 11.66
N LEU A 129 1.27 -10.37 10.69
CA LEU A 129 0.69 -11.71 10.84
C LEU A 129 1.76 -12.77 11.08
N GLU A 130 2.88 -12.68 10.37
CA GLU A 130 4.03 -13.58 10.48
C GLU A 130 4.60 -13.53 11.89
N LYS A 131 4.78 -12.31 12.39
CA LYS A 131 5.23 -12.07 13.75
C LYS A 131 4.24 -12.63 14.77
N HIS A 132 2.94 -12.36 14.62
CA HIS A 132 1.93 -12.89 15.51
C HIS A 132 1.89 -14.44 15.49
N HIS A 133 2.06 -15.05 14.32
CA HIS A 133 2.10 -16.50 14.18
C HIS A 133 3.37 -17.11 14.79
N ALA A 134 4.51 -16.44 14.68
CA ALA A 134 5.75 -16.83 15.36
C ALA A 134 5.61 -16.75 16.88
N ASP A 135 4.99 -15.68 17.40
CA ASP A 135 4.74 -15.50 18.84
C ASP A 135 3.83 -16.60 19.40
N LEU A 136 2.77 -16.99 18.66
CA LEU A 136 1.90 -18.11 19.05
C LEU A 136 2.64 -19.45 19.08
N ARG A 137 3.48 -19.72 18.07
CA ARG A 137 4.30 -20.96 18.04
C ARG A 137 5.33 -21.02 19.16
N GLU A 138 5.85 -19.87 19.58
CA GLU A 138 6.74 -19.79 20.75
C GLU A 138 5.98 -20.04 22.05
N LEU A 139 4.77 -19.49 22.22
CA LEU A 139 3.93 -19.74 23.39
C LEU A 139 3.53 -21.22 23.50
N GLU A 140 3.18 -21.85 22.38
CA GLU A 140 2.84 -23.28 22.36
C GLU A 140 4.03 -24.16 22.72
N ARG A 141 5.23 -23.87 22.19
CA ARG A 141 6.47 -24.58 22.58
C ARG A 141 6.79 -24.43 24.06
N ARG A 142 6.56 -23.25 24.63
CA ARG A 142 6.74 -23.02 26.08
C ARG A 142 5.75 -23.85 26.91
N ALA A 143 4.48 -23.85 26.52
CA ALA A 143 3.45 -24.63 27.19
C ALA A 143 3.75 -26.14 27.14
N GLN A 144 4.26 -26.64 26.02
CA GLN A 144 4.69 -28.04 25.89
C GLN A 144 5.86 -28.38 26.83
N CYS A 145 6.88 -27.53 26.88
CA CYS A 145 8.03 -27.74 27.78
C CYS A 145 7.59 -27.73 29.26
N GLU A 146 6.69 -26.81 29.64
CA GLU A 146 6.14 -26.76 30.99
C GLU A 146 5.31 -28.00 31.36
N ALA A 147 4.54 -28.55 30.40
CA ALA A 147 3.78 -29.77 30.60
C ALA A 147 4.69 -31.00 30.79
N GLU A 148 5.73 -31.15 29.96
CA GLU A 148 6.72 -32.23 30.08
C GLU A 148 7.52 -32.16 31.40
N ALA A 149 7.85 -30.95 31.84
CA ALA A 149 8.51 -30.72 33.12
C ALA A 149 7.61 -31.09 34.32
N ALA A 150 6.29 -30.92 34.20
CA ALA A 150 5.34 -31.30 35.25
C ALA A 150 5.19 -32.83 35.38
N GLU A 151 5.33 -33.58 34.28
CA GLU A 151 5.22 -35.05 34.29
C GLU A 151 6.48 -35.74 34.83
N THR A 152 7.67 -35.15 34.64
CA THR A 152 8.95 -35.80 34.97
C THR A 152 9.45 -35.42 36.38
N LYS A 153 9.05 -36.18 37.41
CA LYS A 153 9.35 -35.94 38.84
C LYS A 153 10.83 -36.08 39.29
N GLY A 154 11.82 -36.12 38.41
CA GLY A 154 13.21 -36.31 38.83
C GLY A 154 14.26 -35.85 37.83
N ASN A 155 15.12 -34.92 38.25
CA ASN A 155 16.30 -34.39 37.55
C ASN A 155 16.01 -33.81 36.15
N VAL A 156 15.38 -32.65 36.08
CA VAL A 156 15.13 -31.93 34.82
C VAL A 156 15.91 -30.62 34.81
N THR A 157 16.83 -30.51 33.85
CA THR A 157 17.42 -29.26 33.37
C THR A 157 16.30 -28.31 32.97
N SER A 158 16.21 -27.16 33.64
CA SER A 158 15.09 -26.23 33.54
C SER A 158 14.83 -25.75 32.10
N CYS A 159 13.59 -25.85 31.63
CA CYS A 159 13.11 -25.24 30.38
C CYS A 159 13.51 -23.75 30.22
N ALA A 160 13.79 -23.05 31.32
CA ALA A 160 14.20 -21.65 31.31
C ALA A 160 15.58 -21.42 30.67
N GLU A 161 16.47 -22.42 30.60
CA GLU A 161 17.78 -22.25 29.95
C GLU A 161 17.73 -22.36 28.42
N GLN A 162 16.71 -23.04 27.85
CA GLN A 162 16.64 -23.28 26.40
C GLN A 162 15.93 -22.18 25.62
N PHE A 163 15.09 -21.39 26.29
CA PHE A 163 14.40 -20.26 25.68
C PHE A 163 15.00 -18.95 26.22
N PRO A 164 16.02 -18.38 25.56
CA PRO A 164 16.50 -17.06 25.94
C PRO A 164 15.33 -16.09 25.92
N THR A 165 15.08 -15.44 27.06
CA THR A 165 14.04 -14.41 27.19
C THR A 165 14.18 -13.47 26.01
N PRO A 166 13.15 -13.31 25.15
CA PRO A 166 13.27 -12.52 23.94
C PRO A 166 13.76 -11.13 24.35
N ALA A 167 14.98 -10.80 23.94
CA ALA A 167 15.60 -9.54 24.31
C ALA A 167 14.58 -8.45 23.94
N PRO A 168 14.22 -7.55 24.87
CA PRO A 168 13.18 -6.57 24.64
C PRO A 168 13.52 -5.87 23.33
N HIS A 169 12.72 -6.13 22.29
CA HIS A 169 13.00 -5.56 20.98
C HIS A 169 13.10 -4.06 21.20
N PRO A 170 14.27 -3.44 20.91
CA PRO A 170 14.41 -2.02 21.09
C PRO A 170 13.31 -1.43 20.21
N ARG A 171 12.29 -0.81 20.82
CA ARG A 171 11.26 -0.08 20.10
C ARG A 171 12.05 0.83 19.19
N ARG A 172 12.08 0.49 17.89
CA ARG A 172 12.89 1.18 16.90
C ARG A 172 12.18 2.49 16.68
N ARG A 173 12.34 3.40 17.64
CA ARG A 173 11.94 4.80 17.56
C ARG A 173 12.76 5.27 16.38
N LYS A 174 12.13 5.34 15.20
CA LYS A 174 12.68 5.99 14.02
C LYS A 174 12.88 7.44 14.43
N LYS A 175 14.00 7.75 15.11
CA LYS A 175 14.46 9.12 15.27
C LYS A 175 14.73 9.57 13.84
N MET A 176 13.80 10.32 13.27
CA MET A 176 14.09 11.04 12.04
C MET A 176 15.24 11.97 12.39
N SER A 177 16.44 11.61 11.95
CA SER A 177 17.59 12.49 12.06
C SER A 177 17.23 13.78 11.32
N ILE A 178 17.48 14.93 11.95
CA ILE A 178 17.28 16.27 11.38
C ILE A 178 17.95 16.37 10.00
N MET A 179 19.06 15.64 9.79
CA MET A 179 19.75 15.55 8.50
C MET A 179 18.85 14.97 7.38
N LYS A 180 18.03 13.96 7.67
CA LYS A 180 17.09 13.40 6.67
C LYS A 180 15.97 14.37 6.30
N PHE A 181 15.62 15.27 7.21
CA PHE A 181 14.65 16.32 6.95
C PHE A 181 15.24 17.41 6.04
N LEU A 182 16.53 17.74 6.21
CA LEU A 182 17.26 18.65 5.34
C LEU A 182 17.52 18.08 3.94
N ASP A 183 17.81 16.77 3.84
CA ASP A 183 17.88 16.05 2.55
C ASP A 183 16.52 16.12 1.82
N LEU A 184 15.40 15.96 2.54
CA LEU A 184 14.05 16.03 1.97
C LEU A 184 13.71 17.40 1.38
N LEU A 185 14.28 18.48 1.94
CA LEU A 185 14.10 19.85 1.47
C LEU A 185 15.00 20.19 0.26
N GLY A 186 15.86 19.26 -0.18
CA GLY A 186 16.80 19.52 -1.28
C GLY A 186 17.85 20.59 -0.95
N LEU A 187 18.05 20.89 0.34
CA LEU A 187 19.02 21.89 0.81
C LEU A 187 20.43 21.33 0.96
N VAL A 188 20.59 20.02 0.81
CA VAL A 188 21.90 19.36 0.80
C VAL A 188 22.38 19.27 -0.65
N PRO A 189 23.54 19.88 -1.00
CA PRO A 189 24.10 19.78 -2.33
C PRO A 189 24.29 18.30 -2.72
N PRO A 190 24.01 17.91 -3.96
CA PRO A 190 24.23 16.54 -4.40
C PRO A 190 25.72 16.21 -4.25
N HIS A 191 26.05 15.44 -3.22
CA HIS A 191 27.40 14.89 -3.08
C HIS A 191 27.60 13.96 -4.28
N SER A 192 28.46 14.38 -5.21
CA SER A 192 28.90 13.58 -6.34
C SER A 192 29.59 12.33 -5.79
N LYS A 193 28.84 11.25 -5.59
CA LYS A 193 29.43 9.93 -5.37
C LYS A 193 30.07 9.52 -6.69
N GLY A 194 31.40 9.54 -6.70
CA GLY A 194 32.21 9.03 -7.79
C GLY A 194 31.76 7.62 -8.15
N VAL A 195 31.35 7.47 -9.39
CA VAL A 195 31.09 6.19 -10.05
C VAL A 195 32.45 5.52 -10.23
N ASN A 196 32.80 4.60 -9.32
CA ASN A 196 33.79 3.57 -9.64
C ASN A 196 33.04 2.46 -10.39
N SER A 197 33.04 2.59 -11.71
CA SER A 197 32.68 1.54 -12.65
C SER A 197 33.90 0.65 -12.84
N SER A 198 33.86 -0.57 -12.32
CA SER A 198 34.81 -1.64 -12.65
C SER A 198 34.07 -2.97 -12.58
N ASP A 199 34.04 -3.64 -13.73
CA ASP A 199 33.88 -5.09 -13.95
C ASP A 199 32.52 -5.73 -13.53
N GLU A 200 31.95 -6.69 -14.26
CA GLU A 200 32.56 -7.68 -15.13
C GLU A 200 31.48 -8.28 -16.06
N THR A 201 31.73 -8.22 -17.37
CA THR A 201 30.93 -8.91 -18.39
C THR A 201 31.40 -10.36 -18.46
N SER A 202 30.60 -11.30 -17.98
CA SER A 202 30.81 -12.73 -18.23
C SER A 202 29.64 -13.31 -19.03
N HIS A 203 29.93 -13.57 -20.30
CA HIS A 203 29.16 -14.42 -21.20
C HIS A 203 29.10 -15.86 -20.67
N ALA A 204 27.90 -16.39 -20.47
CA ALA A 204 27.67 -17.82 -20.34
C ALA A 204 26.52 -18.27 -21.25
N LYS A 205 26.90 -18.51 -22.50
CA LYS A 205 26.48 -19.63 -23.37
C LYS A 205 25.43 -20.56 -22.75
N GLN A 206 24.18 -20.47 -23.21
CA GLN A 206 23.18 -21.52 -23.00
C GLN A 206 22.72 -22.10 -24.33
N ARG A 207 22.75 -23.42 -24.33
CA ARG A 207 22.59 -24.38 -25.42
C ARG A 207 21.14 -24.42 -25.90
N GLU A 208 20.98 -24.27 -27.20
CA GLU A 208 19.98 -24.94 -28.02
C GLU A 208 20.14 -26.46 -27.87
N VAL A 209 19.09 -27.21 -27.48
CA VAL A 209 18.52 -28.41 -28.17
C VAL A 209 17.22 -28.88 -27.47
N VAL A 210 16.24 -29.26 -28.30
CA VAL A 210 15.14 -30.24 -28.14
C VAL A 210 13.76 -29.74 -27.71
N ALA A 211 12.86 -29.89 -28.68
CA ALA A 211 11.42 -29.78 -28.63
C ALA A 211 10.74 -30.77 -27.66
N ALA A 212 9.68 -30.31 -27.00
CA ALA A 212 8.52 -31.13 -26.67
C ALA A 212 7.30 -30.22 -26.54
N ASP A 213 6.24 -30.65 -27.24
CA ASP A 213 4.87 -30.14 -27.21
C ASP A 213 4.45 -29.50 -25.88
N SER A 214 3.97 -28.26 -25.95
CA SER A 214 3.08 -27.70 -24.94
C SER A 214 2.16 -26.73 -25.65
N THR A 215 1.01 -27.27 -26.05
CA THR A 215 -0.17 -26.58 -26.57
C THR A 215 -0.50 -25.39 -25.68
N SER A 216 -0.08 -24.20 -26.11
CA SER A 216 -0.55 -22.94 -25.56
C SER A 216 -2.00 -22.78 -25.99
N THR A 217 -2.92 -23.15 -25.09
CA THR A 217 -4.32 -22.74 -25.20
C THR A 217 -4.35 -21.25 -24.87
N SER A 218 -4.23 -20.42 -25.91
CA SER A 218 -4.66 -19.02 -25.85
C SER A 218 -6.11 -19.01 -25.38
N GLN A 219 -6.34 -18.66 -24.12
CA GLN A 219 -7.67 -18.25 -23.68
C GLN A 219 -7.98 -16.93 -24.39
N GLU A 220 -8.64 -17.10 -25.53
CA GLU A 220 -9.38 -16.08 -26.24
C GLU A 220 -10.37 -15.48 -25.23
N HIS A 221 -10.04 -14.31 -24.71
CA HIS A 221 -10.93 -13.49 -23.91
C HIS A 221 -12.14 -13.21 -24.81
N VAL A 222 -13.22 -13.96 -24.62
CA VAL A 222 -14.49 -13.77 -25.31
C VAL A 222 -14.90 -12.33 -25.05
N GLN A 223 -14.64 -11.47 -26.03
CA GLN A 223 -15.22 -10.15 -26.10
C GLN A 223 -16.70 -10.39 -26.36
N GLU A 224 -17.49 -10.40 -25.29
CA GLU A 224 -18.94 -10.32 -25.44
C GLU A 224 -19.24 -9.14 -26.37
N PRO A 225 -20.05 -9.36 -27.42
CA PRO A 225 -20.34 -8.31 -28.38
C PRO A 225 -20.95 -7.13 -27.62
N PRO A 226 -20.49 -5.89 -27.85
CA PRO A 226 -20.93 -4.73 -27.11
C PRO A 226 -22.45 -4.61 -27.25
N ILE A 227 -23.15 -4.95 -26.17
CA ILE A 227 -24.60 -4.79 -26.09
C ILE A 227 -24.86 -3.31 -26.33
N LYS A 228 -25.54 -3.00 -27.45
CA LYS A 228 -25.86 -1.63 -27.88
C LYS A 228 -26.94 -1.05 -26.96
N LEU A 229 -26.54 -0.72 -25.74
CA LEU A 229 -27.36 0.06 -24.81
C LEU A 229 -27.36 1.53 -25.28
N PRO A 230 -28.50 2.24 -25.15
CA PRO A 230 -28.61 3.66 -25.52
C PRO A 230 -27.58 4.48 -24.73
N TRP A 231 -26.99 5.48 -25.37
CA TRP A 231 -25.80 6.21 -24.90
C TRP A 231 -25.94 6.79 -23.47
N PHE A 232 -27.16 7.07 -23.01
CA PHE A 232 -27.49 7.61 -21.69
C PHE A 232 -27.85 6.56 -20.61
N ARG A 233 -27.84 5.25 -20.93
CA ARG A 233 -28.00 4.16 -19.95
C ARG A 233 -26.74 3.30 -19.92
N ARG A 234 -25.64 3.89 -19.48
CA ARG A 234 -24.37 3.19 -19.32
C ARG A 234 -23.93 3.25 -17.87
N ASP A 235 -23.61 2.09 -17.34
CA ASP A 235 -22.84 1.96 -16.12
C ASP A 235 -21.40 2.36 -16.45
N TYR A 236 -20.92 3.42 -15.81
CA TYR A 236 -19.52 3.81 -15.93
C TYR A 236 -18.77 3.26 -14.74
N ASP A 237 -18.09 2.14 -14.98
CA ASP A 237 -17.18 1.57 -14.00
C ASP A 237 -15.88 2.38 -13.95
N LEU A 238 -15.76 3.25 -12.94
CA LEU A 238 -14.58 4.08 -12.74
C LEU A 238 -13.46 3.36 -11.96
N ARG A 239 -13.67 2.10 -11.55
CA ARG A 239 -12.66 1.29 -10.84
C ARG A 239 -11.39 1.12 -11.64
N ARG A 240 -11.50 1.02 -12.96
CA ARG A 240 -10.35 0.95 -13.88
C ARG A 240 -9.45 2.19 -13.83
N PHE A 241 -9.97 3.31 -13.35
CA PHE A 241 -9.23 4.56 -13.20
C PHE A 241 -8.81 4.83 -11.75
N GLY A 242 -8.95 3.85 -10.85
CA GLY A 242 -8.58 3.98 -9.44
C GLY A 242 -9.65 4.64 -8.57
N PHE A 243 -10.86 4.87 -9.09
CA PHE A 243 -11.99 5.32 -8.28
C PHE A 243 -12.82 4.11 -7.85
N ALA A 244 -13.01 3.90 -6.55
CA ALA A 244 -13.87 2.85 -6.03
C ALA A 244 -15.37 3.18 -6.18
N MET A 245 -15.80 3.54 -7.39
CA MET A 245 -17.18 3.89 -7.69
C MET A 245 -17.61 3.38 -9.06
N VAL A 246 -18.89 3.03 -9.15
CA VAL A 246 -19.60 2.78 -10.41
C VAL A 246 -20.70 3.82 -10.49
N LEU A 247 -20.72 4.61 -11.57
CA LEU A 247 -21.78 5.58 -11.83
C LEU A 247 -22.86 4.89 -12.67
N ASP A 248 -23.98 4.57 -12.03
CA ASP A 248 -25.18 4.06 -12.69
C ASP A 248 -26.17 5.22 -12.93
N PHE A 249 -26.53 5.43 -14.20
CA PHE A 249 -27.50 6.46 -14.62
C PHE A 249 -28.89 5.88 -14.91
N GLY A 250 -29.11 4.59 -14.65
CA GLY A 250 -30.36 3.87 -14.80
C GLY A 250 -31.32 4.14 -13.65
N TRP A 251 -32.07 5.24 -13.71
CA TRP A 251 -33.20 5.42 -12.79
C TRP A 251 -34.32 4.42 -13.12
N PRO A 252 -34.87 3.68 -12.13
CA PRO A 252 -36.06 2.87 -12.37
C PRO A 252 -37.19 3.82 -12.75
N SER A 253 -37.76 3.62 -13.94
CA SER A 253 -38.99 4.32 -14.30
C SER A 253 -40.05 3.80 -13.35
N SER A 254 -40.58 4.68 -12.49
CA SER A 254 -41.77 4.36 -11.71
C SER A 254 -42.87 4.03 -12.71
N GLN A 255 -43.19 2.74 -12.86
CA GLN A 255 -44.36 2.31 -13.60
C GLN A 255 -45.57 2.87 -12.85
N SER A 256 -46.22 3.88 -13.44
CA SER A 256 -47.55 4.35 -13.09
C SER A 256 -48.58 3.70 -13.99
#